data_AF-A0A7W1AJI7-F1
#
_entry.id   AF-A0A7W1AJI7-F1
#
_cell.length_a   1.000
_cell.length_b   1.000
_cell.length_c   1.000
_cell.angle_alpha   90.00
_cell.angle_beta   90.00
_cell.angle_gamma   90.00
#
_symmetry.space_group_name_H-M   'P 1'
#
loop_
_entity.id
_entity.type
_entity.pdbx_description
1 polymer ?
#
loop_
_entity_poly.entity_id
_entity_poly.type
_entity_poly.pdbx_seq_one_letter_code
_entity_poly.pdbx_strand_id
1 'polypeptide(L)'
;MLLFRYVLRSLKARTRANLLTMLAVALLVTSGALGLSFYQGLRDMLVDTTPPENVIVLAEGAASEAGSKVPLESARKVVLFEDVRRDGDAPVTVRELVTRMHLTEKAGEYGPVAFRGFDTQSAT
;
A
#
# COMPACT_ATOMS: atom_id res chain seq x y z
N MET A 1 34.23 12.52 -36.66
CA MET A 1 33.19 11.85 -37.48
C MET A 1 33.63 10.54 -38.16
N LEU A 2 34.92 10.33 -38.47
CA LEU A 2 35.41 9.07 -39.10
C LEU A 2 35.22 7.81 -38.24
N LEU A 3 35.48 7.91 -36.92
CA LEU A 3 35.30 6.80 -35.97
C LEU A 3 33.86 6.28 -35.90
N PHE A 4 32.88 7.19 -35.84
CA PHE A 4 31.46 6.82 -35.74
C PHE A 4 30.96 6.09 -37.00
N ARG A 5 31.41 6.54 -38.18
CA ARG A 5 31.14 5.87 -39.47
C ARG A 5 31.75 4.47 -39.55
N TYR A 6 32.95 4.29 -38.99
CA TYR A 6 33.62 3.00 -38.94
C TYR A 6 32.91 2.02 -37.99
N VAL A 7 32.50 2.50 -36.81
CA VAL A 7 31.70 1.74 -35.84
C VAL A 7 30.38 1.30 -36.45
N LEU A 8 29.61 2.20 -37.10
CA LEU A 8 28.37 1.85 -37.78
C LEU A 8 28.57 0.81 -38.89
N ARG A 9 29.66 0.93 -39.67
CA ARG A 9 29.97 -0.01 -40.76
C ARG A 9 30.34 -1.39 -40.22
N SER A 10 31.10 -1.45 -39.13
CA SER A 10 31.41 -2.68 -38.38
C SER A 10 30.14 -3.33 -37.82
N LEU A 11 29.25 -2.53 -37.22
CA LEU A 11 27.96 -2.99 -36.71
C LEU A 11 27.09 -3.63 -37.80
N LYS A 12 27.10 -3.04 -39.00
CA LYS A 12 26.36 -3.53 -40.17
C LYS A 12 27.01 -4.76 -40.84
N ALA A 13 28.31 -5.00 -40.65
CA ALA A 13 29.03 -6.13 -41.24
C ALA A 13 28.79 -7.46 -40.50
N ARG A 14 28.50 -7.43 -39.20
CA ARG A 14 28.13 -8.61 -38.38
C ARG A 14 26.84 -8.38 -37.59
N THR A 15 25.79 -8.00 -38.29
CA THR A 15 24.49 -7.62 -37.71
C THR A 15 23.89 -8.68 -36.80
N ARG A 16 23.92 -9.96 -37.17
CA ARG A 16 23.29 -11.03 -36.37
C ARG A 16 23.92 -11.20 -34.98
N ALA A 17 25.26 -11.24 -34.91
CA ALA A 17 25.98 -11.40 -33.65
C ALA A 17 25.88 -10.13 -32.76
N ASN A 18 25.94 -8.95 -33.38
CA ASN A 18 25.77 -7.67 -32.68
C ASN A 18 24.35 -7.46 -32.18
N LEU A 19 23.34 -7.94 -32.91
CA LEU A 19 21.94 -7.82 -32.50
C LEU A 19 21.63 -8.77 -31.34
N LEU A 20 22.18 -9.99 -31.34
CA LEU A 20 22.04 -10.93 -30.22
C LEU A 20 22.65 -10.37 -28.93
N THR A 21 23.84 -9.78 -29.00
CA THR A 21 24.50 -9.17 -27.83
C THR A 21 23.78 -7.92 -27.34
N MET A 22 23.34 -7.04 -28.25
CA MET A 22 22.51 -5.88 -27.89
C MET A 22 21.18 -6.31 -27.25
N LEU A 23 20.53 -7.36 -27.76
CA LEU A 23 19.29 -7.89 -27.19
C LEU A 23 19.52 -8.45 -25.79
N ALA A 24 20.60 -9.20 -25.58
CA ALA A 24 20.94 -9.73 -24.26
C ALA A 24 21.13 -8.60 -23.23
N VAL A 25 21.86 -7.54 -23.59
CA VAL A 25 22.06 -6.37 -22.73
C VAL A 25 20.75 -5.62 -22.50
N ALA A 26 19.96 -5.40 -23.55
CA ALA A 26 18.67 -4.72 -23.44
C ALA A 26 17.70 -5.46 -22.50
N LEU A 27 17.65 -6.79 -22.61
CA LEU A 27 16.79 -7.63 -21.78
C LEU A 27 17.20 -7.58 -20.30
N LEU A 28 18.51 -7.63 -20.04
CA LEU A 28 19.07 -7.52 -18.69
C LEU A 28 18.71 -6.17 -18.03
N VAL A 29 18.99 -5.07 -18.73
CA VAL A 29 18.70 -3.72 -18.22
C VAL A 29 17.20 -3.53 -18.01
N THR A 30 16.38 -3.97 -18.96
CA THR A 30 14.91 -3.84 -18.87
C THR A 30 14.35 -4.65 -17.71
N SER A 31 14.81 -5.89 -17.50
CA SER A 31 14.39 -6.70 -16.36
C SER A 31 14.72 -6.04 -15.02
N GLY A 32 15.93 -5.49 -14.88
CA GLY A 32 16.32 -4.74 -13.68
C GLY A 32 15.49 -3.49 -13.47
N ALA A 33 15.26 -2.71 -14.52
CA ALA A 33 14.42 -1.51 -14.47
C ALA A 33 12.98 -1.83 -14.09
N LEU A 34 12.38 -2.87 -14.69
CA LEU A 34 11.02 -3.33 -14.37
C LEU A 34 10.89 -3.77 -12.91
N GLY A 35 11.86 -4.52 -12.40
CA GLY A 35 11.88 -4.93 -10.99
C GLY A 35 11.94 -3.74 -10.04
N LEU A 36 12.79 -2.76 -10.35
CA LEU A 36 12.92 -1.56 -9.53
C LEU A 36 11.66 -0.68 -9.61
N SER A 37 11.08 -0.49 -10.80
CA SER A 37 9.84 0.28 -10.96
C SER A 37 8.66 -0.39 -10.27
N PHE A 38 8.61 -1.73 -10.29
CA PHE A 38 7.57 -2.47 -9.58
C PHE A 38 7.70 -2.30 -8.06
N TYR A 39 8.93 -2.41 -7.53
CA TYR A 39 9.18 -2.18 -6.11
C TYR A 39 8.82 -0.75 -5.69
N GLN A 40 9.22 0.26 -6.48
CA GLN A 40 8.87 1.65 -6.21
C GLN A 40 7.35 1.86 -6.27
N GLY A 41 6.69 1.37 -7.30
CA GLY A 41 5.23 1.46 -7.41
C GLY A 41 4.50 0.78 -6.25
N LEU A 42 4.98 -0.38 -5.79
CA LEU A 42 4.42 -1.05 -4.62
C LEU A 42 4.65 -0.24 -3.34
N ARG A 43 5.85 0.32 -3.16
CA ARG A 43 6.17 1.17 -2.02
C ARG A 43 5.28 2.42 -2.00
N ASP A 44 5.13 3.09 -3.14
CA ASP A 44 4.32 4.30 -3.25
C ASP A 44 2.84 3.99 -2.99
N MET A 45 2.32 2.87 -3.51
CA MET A 45 0.95 2.43 -3.21
C MET A 45 0.74 2.06 -1.73
N LEU A 46 1.75 1.51 -1.05
CA LEU A 46 1.59 1.06 0.34
C LEU A 46 1.87 2.17 1.36
N VAL A 47 2.79 3.08 1.06
CA VAL A 47 3.22 4.14 1.99
C VAL A 47 2.42 5.42 1.80
N ASP A 48 2.08 5.78 0.55
CA ASP A 48 1.55 7.10 0.22
C ASP A 48 0.01 7.14 0.13
N THR A 49 -0.67 6.00 0.26
CA THR A 49 -2.14 5.95 0.18
C THR A 49 -2.84 6.47 1.44
N THR A 50 -2.15 6.59 2.57
CA THR A 50 -2.73 7.09 3.82
C THR A 50 -2.11 8.44 4.18
N PRO A 51 -2.91 9.52 4.26
CA PRO A 51 -2.45 10.80 4.80
C PRO A 51 -1.82 10.60 6.20
N PRO A 52 -0.63 11.16 6.49
CA PRO A 52 0.07 10.93 7.75
C PRO A 52 -0.69 11.44 8.98
N GLU A 53 -1.65 12.34 8.76
CA GLU A 53 -2.58 12.86 9.77
C GLU A 53 -3.69 11.87 10.17
N ASN A 54 -3.91 10.80 9.40
CA ASN A 54 -4.90 9.78 9.73
C ASN A 54 -4.27 8.69 10.60
N VAL A 55 -4.60 8.72 11.89
CA VAL A 55 -4.07 7.78 12.87
C VAL A 55 -5.14 6.78 13.29
N ILE A 56 -4.77 5.50 13.33
CA ILE A 56 -5.59 4.42 13.89
C ILE A 56 -5.12 4.14 15.31
N VAL A 57 -6.03 4.21 16.28
CA VAL A 57 -5.73 3.97 17.70
C VAL A 57 -6.09 2.53 18.06
N LEU A 58 -5.08 1.75 18.47
CA LEU A 58 -5.24 0.36 18.88
C LEU A 58 -4.86 0.18 20.35
N ALA A 59 -5.43 -0.86 20.98
CA ALA A 59 -5.03 -1.25 22.32
C ALA A 59 -3.57 -1.74 22.33
N GLU A 60 -2.85 -1.44 23.40
CA GLU A 60 -1.48 -1.90 23.57
C GLU A 60 -1.42 -3.44 23.54
N GLY A 61 -0.51 -4.00 22.75
CA GLY A 61 -0.37 -5.44 22.53
C GLY A 61 -1.35 -6.05 21.53
N ALA A 62 -2.21 -5.27 20.87
CA ALA A 62 -3.07 -5.78 19.81
C ALA A 62 -2.26 -6.13 18.54
N ALA A 63 -2.34 -7.38 18.09
CA ALA A 63 -1.66 -7.86 16.88
C ALA A 63 -2.38 -7.47 15.57
N SER A 64 -3.62 -6.99 15.66
CA SER A 64 -4.43 -6.53 14.51
C SER A 64 -5.58 -5.65 14.98
N GLU A 65 -6.15 -4.85 14.07
CA GLU A 65 -7.32 -4.01 14.33
C GLU A 65 -8.50 -4.81 14.88
N ALA A 66 -8.80 -5.97 14.28
CA ALA A 66 -9.88 -6.85 14.73
C ALA A 66 -9.64 -7.49 16.11
N GLY A 67 -8.38 -7.57 16.55
CA GLY A 67 -8.00 -8.05 17.88
C GLY A 67 -7.92 -6.94 18.92
N SER A 68 -8.03 -5.67 18.50
CA SER A 68 -7.91 -4.51 19.37
C SER A 68 -9.16 -4.33 20.23
N LYS A 69 -8.98 -4.29 21.55
CA LYS A 69 -10.06 -4.08 22.52
C LYS A 69 -9.81 -2.78 23.28
N VAL A 70 -10.20 -1.66 22.68
CA VAL A 70 -10.14 -0.35 23.34
C VAL A 70 -11.43 -0.15 24.15
N PRO A 71 -11.36 0.07 25.48
CA PRO A 71 -12.54 0.38 26.29
C PRO A 71 -13.23 1.66 25.81
N LEU A 72 -14.56 1.70 25.86
CA LEU A 72 -15.35 2.84 25.40
C LEU A 72 -14.97 4.15 26.12
N GLU A 73 -14.63 4.07 27.41
CA GLU A 73 -14.17 5.23 28.18
C GLU A 73 -12.86 5.80 27.64
N SER A 74 -11.88 4.94 27.34
CA SER A 74 -10.61 5.35 26.74
C SER A 74 -10.81 5.94 25.34
N ALA A 75 -11.66 5.33 24.52
CA ALA A 75 -12.01 5.85 23.21
C ALA A 75 -12.64 7.26 23.28
N ARG A 76 -13.47 7.53 24.30
CA ARG A 76 -14.03 8.87 24.54
C ARG A 76 -12.98 9.91 24.95
N LYS A 77 -11.94 9.50 25.68
CA LYS A 77 -10.83 10.39 26.08
C LYS A 77 -9.97 10.79 24.88
N VAL A 78 -9.72 9.87 23.95
CA VAL A 78 -8.93 10.15 22.73
C VAL A 78 -9.54 11.28 21.91
N VAL A 79 -10.87 11.31 21.78
CA VAL A 79 -11.62 12.35 21.06
C VAL A 79 -11.44 13.75 21.67
N LEU A 80 -11.04 13.83 22.94
CA LEU A 80 -10.87 15.09 23.66
C LEU A 80 -9.44 15.66 23.56
N PHE A 81 -8.49 14.96 22.94
CA PHE A 81 -7.15 15.49 22.77
C PHE A 81 -7.13 16.75 21.88
N GLU A 82 -6.31 17.72 22.26
CA GLU A 82 -6.19 19.00 21.55
C GLU A 82 -5.62 18.84 20.14
N ASP A 83 -4.81 17.81 19.92
CA ASP A 83 -4.19 17.49 18.63
C ASP A 83 -5.16 16.84 17.63
N VAL A 84 -6.37 16.44 18.07
CA VAL A 84 -7.39 15.92 17.17
C VAL A 84 -7.97 17.06 16.37
N ARG A 85 -7.81 17.01 15.04
CA ARG A 85 -8.40 17.98 14.12
C ARG A 85 -9.90 18.09 14.34
N ARG A 86 -10.41 19.32 14.40
CA ARG A 86 -11.85 19.62 14.51
C ARG A 86 -12.35 20.28 13.23
N ASP A 87 -13.58 19.95 12.85
CA ASP A 87 -14.35 20.68 11.85
C ASP A 87 -15.46 21.46 12.58
N GLY A 88 -15.21 22.74 12.82
CA GLY A 88 -16.00 23.54 13.76
C GLY A 88 -15.84 23.05 15.20
N ASP A 89 -16.96 22.69 15.85
CA ASP A 89 -16.96 22.14 17.22
C ASP A 89 -16.85 20.60 17.26
N ALA A 90 -17.02 19.95 16.10
CA ALA A 90 -17.00 18.50 15.97
C ALA A 90 -15.57 17.97 15.74
N PRO A 91 -15.12 16.95 16.48
CA PRO A 91 -13.84 16.30 16.25
C PRO A 91 -13.90 15.38 15.02
N VAL A 92 -12.90 15.46 14.15
CA VAL A 92 -12.78 14.58 12.97
C VAL A 92 -12.24 13.22 13.42
N THR A 93 -13.07 12.45 14.12
CA THR A 93 -12.71 11.14 14.67
C THR A 93 -13.89 10.21 14.63
N VAL A 94 -13.69 9.03 14.02
CA VAL A 94 -14.71 7.98 13.95
C VAL A 94 -14.35 6.86 14.90
N ARG A 95 -15.27 6.50 15.80
CA ARG A 95 -15.16 5.29 16.60
C ARG A 95 -15.65 4.11 15.80
N GLU A 96 -14.75 3.17 15.58
CA GLU A 96 -14.98 2.04 14.69
C GLU A 96 -15.01 0.71 15.45
N LEU A 97 -15.88 -0.18 15.01
CA LEU A 97 -15.99 -1.56 15.45
C LEU A 97 -15.57 -2.47 14.30
N VAL A 98 -14.43 -3.15 14.48
CA VAL A 98 -13.95 -4.18 13.56
C VAL A 98 -14.19 -5.55 14.17
N THR A 99 -14.99 -6.38 13.52
CA THR A 99 -15.25 -7.77 13.94
C THR A 99 -14.99 -8.73 12.80
N ARG A 100 -14.65 -9.97 13.11
CA ARG A 100 -14.48 -11.03 12.11
C ARG A 100 -15.61 -12.04 12.27
N MET A 101 -16.39 -12.22 11.21
CA MET A 101 -17.44 -13.23 11.18
C MET A 101 -16.99 -14.41 10.31
N HIS A 102 -17.25 -15.62 10.80
CA HIS A 102 -17.08 -16.84 10.01
C HIS A 102 -18.36 -17.05 9.21
N LEU A 103 -18.25 -16.97 7.89
CA LEU A 103 -19.36 -17.22 6.99
C LEU A 103 -19.30 -18.69 6.58
N THR A 104 -20.28 -19.48 7.02
CA THR A 104 -20.49 -20.84 6.52
C THR A 104 -21.47 -20.77 5.36
N GLU A 105 -21.04 -21.24 4.17
CA GLU A 105 -21.97 -21.52 3.08
C GLU A 105 -22.22 -23.05 3.00
N LYS A 106 -23.32 -23.45 2.36
CA LYS A 106 -23.66 -24.86 2.09
C LYS A 106 -22.61 -25.61 1.24
N ALA A 107 -21.71 -24.90 0.56
CA ALA A 107 -20.75 -25.49 -0.39
C ALA A 107 -19.27 -25.41 0.05
N GLY A 108 -18.98 -24.85 1.22
CA GLY A 108 -17.60 -24.75 1.73
C GLY A 108 -17.43 -23.68 2.81
N GLU A 109 -16.45 -23.91 3.67
CA GLU A 109 -16.07 -22.99 4.75
C GLU A 109 -15.26 -21.82 4.16
N TYR A 110 -15.74 -20.58 4.32
CA TYR A 110 -14.91 -19.41 4.07
C TYR A 110 -14.14 -19.03 5.35
N GLY A 111 -12.90 -18.58 5.18
CA GLY A 111 -12.12 -18.00 6.26
C GLY A 111 -12.76 -16.73 6.85
N PRO A 112 -12.31 -16.26 8.02
CA PRO A 112 -12.93 -15.14 8.74
C PRO A 112 -12.88 -13.84 7.94
N VAL A 113 -14.06 -13.31 7.59
CA VAL A 113 -14.24 -12.05 6.86
C VAL A 113 -14.37 -10.89 7.85
N ALA A 114 -13.66 -9.79 7.59
CA ALA A 114 -13.72 -8.59 8.42
C ALA A 114 -14.96 -7.76 8.07
N PHE A 115 -15.76 -7.47 9.09
CA PHE A 115 -16.87 -6.52 9.05
C PHE A 115 -16.48 -5.28 9.84
N ARG A 116 -16.75 -4.12 9.24
CA ARG A 116 -16.42 -2.82 9.81
C ARG A 116 -17.71 -2.01 9.97
N GLY A 117 -17.96 -1.54 11.18
CA GLY A 117 -19.06 -0.63 11.49
C GLY A 117 -18.53 0.58 12.24
N PHE A 118 -19.26 1.69 12.20
CA PHE A 118 -18.89 2.91 12.93
C PHE A 118 -20.07 3.42 13.74
N ASP A 119 -19.76 4.13 14.82
CA ASP A 119 -20.77 4.82 15.61
C ASP A 119 -21.22 6.10 14.89
N THR A 120 -22.52 6.21 14.61
CA THR A 120 -23.12 7.37 13.93
C THR A 120 -22.95 8.66 14.71
N GLN A 121 -22.82 8.61 16.04
CA GLN A 121 -22.50 9.77 16.87
C GLN A 121 -21.08 10.32 16.65
N SER A 122 -20.22 9.57 15.97
CA SER A 122 -18.82 9.93 15.70
C SER A 122 -18.55 10.17 14.21
N ALA A 123 -19.56 10.02 13.34
CA ALA A 123 -19.41 10.12 11.89
C ALA A 123 -19.99 11.42 11.31
N THR A 124 -20.20 12.42 12.16
CA THR A 124 -20.68 13.78 11.81
C THR A 124 -19.55 14.76 12.00
#